data_AF-A0A699W5Z4-F1
#
_entry.id   AF-A0A699W5Z4-F1
#
_cell.length_a   1.000
_cell.length_b   1.000
_cell.length_c   1.000
_cell.angle_alpha   90.00
_cell.angle_beta   90.00
_cell.angle_gamma   90.00
#
_symmetry.space_group_name_H-M   'P 1'
#
loop_
_entity.id
_entity.type
_entity.pdbx_description
1 polymer ?
#
loop_
_entity_poly.entity_id
_entity_poly.type
_entity_poly.pdbx_seq_one_letter_code
_entity_poly.pdbx_strand_id
1 'polypeptide(L)'
;EVILNGDSPIPTRIVEGVVQPVAPTTAKQKLARKNELKARGTLLMVLPDKHQLMFNSHKDAKTLMEAIEKCFKWNTETKKV
;
A
#
# COMPACT_ATOMS: atom_id res chain seq x y z
N GLU A 1 6.07 -14.14 9.77
CA GLU A 1 6.29 -12.81 10.39
C GLU A 1 6.65 -13.02 11.85
N VAL A 2 7.77 -12.46 12.33
CA VAL A 2 8.32 -12.77 13.66
C VAL A 2 8.10 -11.57 14.57
N ILE A 3 7.48 -11.78 15.73
CA ILE A 3 7.45 -10.80 16.82
C ILE A 3 8.68 -11.11 17.66
N LEU A 4 9.69 -10.23 17.64
CA LEU A 4 10.85 -10.43 18.49
C LEU A 4 10.54 -9.94 19.90
N ASN A 5 10.54 -10.86 20.86
CA ASN A 5 10.81 -10.54 22.25
C ASN A 5 12.34 -10.31 22.38
N GLY A 6 12.81 -9.71 23.48
CA GLY A 6 14.23 -9.32 23.65
C GLY A 6 15.29 -10.40 23.36
N ASP A 7 14.92 -11.68 23.43
CA ASP A 7 15.77 -12.86 23.14
C ASP A 7 15.52 -13.55 21.78
N SER A 8 14.64 -13.01 20.93
CA SER A 8 14.27 -13.67 19.69
C SER A 8 15.30 -13.44 18.58
N PRO A 9 15.50 -14.42 17.67
CA PRO A 9 16.46 -14.29 16.57
C PRO A 9 16.03 -13.21 15.57
N ILE A 10 17.02 -12.45 15.06
CA ILE A 10 16.82 -11.36 14.08
C ILE A 10 15.97 -11.89 12.90
N PRO A 11 14.87 -11.22 12.52
CA PRO A 11 14.06 -11.65 11.38
C PRO A 11 14.92 -11.70 10.13
N THR A 12 14.73 -12.72 9.31
CA THR A 12 15.39 -12.82 8.00
C THR A 12 14.34 -12.93 6.89
N ARG A 13 14.60 -12.30 5.74
CA ARG A 13 13.85 -12.53 4.50
C ARG A 13 14.77 -13.15 3.47
N ILE A 14 14.22 -14.02 2.62
CA ILE A 14 14.94 -14.57 1.48
C ILE A 14 14.60 -13.72 0.26
N VAL A 15 15.61 -13.10 -0.36
CA VAL A 15 15.48 -12.39 -1.65
C VAL A 15 16.37 -13.12 -2.64
N GLU A 16 15.80 -13.70 -3.71
CA GLU A 16 16.56 -14.41 -4.75
C GLU A 16 17.54 -15.46 -4.20
N GLY A 17 17.14 -16.21 -3.16
CA GLY A 17 17.98 -17.22 -2.52
C GLY A 17 18.98 -16.66 -1.49
N VAL A 18 19.14 -15.34 -1.38
CA VAL A 18 19.98 -14.69 -0.37
C VAL A 18 19.16 -14.39 0.89
N VAL A 19 19.63 -14.91 2.03
CA VAL A 19 19.06 -14.63 3.36
C VAL A 19 19.55 -13.26 3.83
N GLN A 20 18.65 -12.28 3.94
CA GLN A 20 18.94 -10.93 4.42
C GLN A 20 18.31 -10.70 5.80
N PRO A 21 19.08 -10.25 6.81
CA PRO A 21 18.52 -9.82 8.09
C PRO A 21 17.69 -8.54 7.90
N VAL A 22 16.54 -8.49 8.54
CA VAL A 22 15.57 -7.41 8.48
C VAL A 22 15.33 -6.89 9.88
N ALA A 23 15.31 -5.57 10.05
CA ALA A 23 15.03 -4.97 11.35
C ALA A 23 13.64 -5.42 11.87
N PRO A 24 13.53 -5.76 13.16
CA PRO A 24 12.24 -6.03 13.80
C PRO A 24 11.30 -4.84 13.65
N THR A 25 10.06 -5.09 13.23
CA THR A 25 9.07 -4.03 13.06
C THR A 25 8.30 -3.82 14.37
N THR A 26 8.24 -2.58 14.84
CA THR A 26 7.53 -2.22 16.09
C THR A 26 6.01 -2.41 15.96
N ALA A 27 5.33 -2.71 17.07
CA ALA A 27 3.87 -2.91 17.09
C ALA A 27 3.08 -1.72 16.52
N LYS A 28 3.57 -0.49 16.75
CA LYS A 28 2.98 0.75 16.20
C LYS A 28 3.10 0.82 14.68
N GLN A 29 4.27 0.48 14.11
CA GLN A 29 4.44 0.42 12.65
C GLN A 29 3.56 -0.66 12.02
N LYS A 30 3.39 -1.82 12.69
CA LYS A 30 2.48 -2.86 12.21
C LYS A 30 1.04 -2.37 12.13
N LEU A 31 0.58 -1.69 13.18
CA LEU A 31 -0.76 -1.11 13.21
C LEU A 31 -0.94 -0.06 12.11
N ALA A 32 0.04 0.83 11.93
CA ALA A 32 0.03 1.84 10.87
C ALA A 32 -0.06 1.19 9.47
N ARG A 33 0.75 0.16 9.20
CA ARG A 33 0.75 -0.57 7.91
C ARG A 33 -0.58 -1.28 7.64
N LYS A 34 -1.20 -1.84 8.69
CA LYS A 34 -2.53 -2.47 8.58
C LYS A 34 -3.61 -1.44 8.23
N ASN A 35 -3.57 -0.27 8.86
CA ASN A 35 -4.51 0.81 8.58
C ASN A 35 -4.31 1.40 7.19
N GLU A 36 -3.05 1.54 6.75
CA GLU A 36 -2.71 1.97 5.39
C GLU A 36 -3.23 0.99 4.33
N LEU A 37 -3.03 -0.32 4.52
CA LEU A 37 -3.56 -1.34 3.61
C LEU A 37 -5.09 -1.32 3.56
N LYS A 38 -5.75 -1.13 4.71
CA LYS A 38 -7.21 -1.00 4.77
C LYS A 38 -7.69 0.25 4.00
N ALA A 39 -7.02 1.39 4.18
CA ALA A 39 -7.33 2.61 3.46
C ALA A 39 -7.15 2.46 1.94
N ARG A 40 -6.08 1.78 1.50
CA ARG A 40 -5.85 1.46 0.08
C ARG A 40 -6.93 0.54 -0.48
N GLY A 41 -7.32 -0.50 0.26
CA GLY A 41 -8.41 -1.41 -0.13
C GLY A 41 -9.74 -0.67 -0.31
N THR A 42 -10.10 0.20 0.64
CA THR A 42 -11.30 1.03 0.53
C THR A 42 -11.22 2.00 -0.65
N LEU A 43 -10.06 2.64 -0.87
CA LEU A 43 -9.85 3.54 -2.00
C LEU A 43 -10.02 2.82 -3.35
N LEU A 44 -9.46 1.61 -3.47
CA LEU A 44 -9.61 0.75 -4.65
C LEU A 44 -11.05 0.25 -4.87
N MET A 45 -11.83 0.10 -3.81
CA MET A 45 -13.24 -0.29 -3.90
C MET A 45 -14.16 0.87 -4.31
N VAL A 46 -13.76 2.11 -4.01
CA VAL A 46 -14.48 3.34 -4.41
C VAL A 46 -14.17 3.73 -5.87
N LEU A 47 -13.07 3.24 -6.43
CA LEU A 47 -12.70 3.44 -7.83
C LEU A 47 -13.55 2.55 -8.76
N PRO A 48 -14.16 3.09 -9.84
CA PRO A 48 -15.00 2.30 -10.73
C PRO A 48 -14.21 1.19 -11.45
N ASP A 49 -14.83 0.01 -11.50
CA ASP A 49 -14.27 -1.29 -11.92
C ASP A 49 -13.49 -1.24 -13.26
N LYS A 50 -13.94 -0.39 -14.19
CA LYS A 50 -13.32 -0.19 -15.50
C LYS A 50 -11.87 0.33 -15.45
N HIS A 51 -11.46 0.96 -14.34
CA HIS A 51 -10.11 1.49 -14.14
C HIS A 51 -9.27 0.69 -13.14
N GLN A 52 -9.85 -0.32 -12.47
CA GLN A 52 -9.16 -1.12 -11.44
C GLN A 52 -7.91 -1.82 -12.00
N LEU A 53 -7.99 -2.31 -13.24
CA LEU A 53 -6.87 -2.95 -13.94
C LEU A 53 -5.72 -1.98 -14.27
N MET A 54 -6.00 -0.67 -14.45
CA MET A 54 -4.98 0.34 -14.75
C MET A 54 -4.16 0.76 -13.52
N PHE A 55 -4.68 0.51 -12.32
CA PHE A 55 -3.98 0.84 -11.07
C PHE A 55 -3.09 -0.29 -10.57
N ASN A 56 -3.40 -1.54 -10.93
CA ASN A 56 -2.63 -2.72 -10.54
C ASN A 56 -1.25 -2.82 -11.23
N SER A 57 -1.02 -2.07 -12.30
CA SER A 57 0.25 -2.01 -13.03
C SER A 57 1.27 -1.03 -12.42
N HIS A 58 0.86 -0.20 -11.47
CA HIS A 58 1.75 0.76 -10.81
C HIS A 58 2.46 0.11 -9.62
N LYS A 59 3.79 -0.06 -9.74
CA LYS A 59 4.64 -0.60 -8.67
C LYS A 59 4.79 0.37 -7.48
N ASP A 60 4.65 1.67 -7.74
CA ASP A 60 4.84 2.73 -6.75
C ASP A 60 3.53 3.40 -6.33
N ALA A 61 3.36 3.53 -5.01
CA ALA A 61 2.17 4.14 -4.41
C ALA A 61 2.00 5.62 -4.80
N LYS A 62 3.10 6.32 -5.10
CA LYS A 62 3.08 7.72 -5.53
C LYS A 62 2.41 7.87 -6.89
N THR A 63 2.81 7.05 -7.86
CA THR A 63 2.25 7.04 -9.22
C THR A 63 0.76 6.65 -9.21
N LEU A 64 0.41 5.67 -8.37
CA LEU A 64 -0.99 5.29 -8.13
C LEU A 64 -1.83 6.48 -7.62
N MET A 65 -1.33 7.21 -6.62
CA MET A 65 -2.05 8.35 -6.02
C MET A 65 -2.22 9.51 -7.01
N GLU A 66 -1.20 9.85 -7.79
CA GLU A 66 -1.29 10.90 -8.82
C GLU A 66 -2.28 10.54 -9.94
N ALA A 67 -2.31 9.27 -10.37
CA ALA A 67 -3.26 8.81 -11.37
C ALA A 67 -4.71 8.89 -10.86
N ILE A 68 -4.94 8.52 -9.59
CA ILE A 68 -6.24 8.65 -8.92
C ILE A 68 -6.66 10.12 -8.84
N GLU A 69 -5.76 11.01 -8.39
CA GLU A 69 -6.03 12.44 -8.30
C GLU A 69 -6.42 13.02 -9.68
N LYS A 70 -5.68 12.67 -10.74
CA LYS A 70 -5.97 13.12 -12.10
C LYS A 70 -7.32 12.62 -12.62
N CYS A 71 -7.70 11.38 -12.30
CA CYS A 71 -8.99 10.80 -12.67
C CYS A 71 -10.18 11.47 -11.95
N PHE A 72 -10.01 11.94 -10.71
CA PHE A 72 -11.09 12.62 -9.97
C PHE A 72 -11.09 14.13 -10.15
N LYS A 73 -9.95 14.74 -10.46
CA LYS A 73 -9.81 16.19 -10.70
C LYS A 73 -10.51 16.67 -11.97
N TRP A 74 -10.69 15.80 -12.96
CA TRP A 74 -11.47 16.11 -14.18
C TRP A 74 -13.00 16.16 -13.93
N ASN A 75 -13.46 15.61 -12.80
CA ASN A 75 -14.89 15.39 -12.55
C ASN A 75 -15.56 16.59 -11.87
N THR A 76 -14.77 17.58 -11.41
CA THR A 76 -15.27 18.80 -10.76
C THR A 76 -15.73 19.90 -11.73
N GLU A 77 -15.52 19.78 -13.04
CA GLU A 77 -15.95 20.79 -14.03
C GLU A 77 -17.29 20.45 -14.73
N THR A 78 -17.90 19.30 -14.48
CA THR A 78 -19.17 18.92 -15.11
C THR A 78 -20.31 18.76 -14.11
N LYS A 79 -20.73 19.88 -13.53
CA LYS A 79 -22.12 20.18 -13.13
C LYS A 79 -22.21 21.63 -12.65
N LYS A 80 -22.32 22.56 -13.60
CA LYS A 80 -23.13 23.75 -13.38
C LYS A 80 -24.55 23.40 -13.81
N VAL A 81 -25.46 23.32 -12.85
CA VAL A 81 -26.90 23.55 -13.06
C VAL A 81 -27.09 25.05 -13.21
#